data_AF-A0A519GVT1-F1
#
_entry.id   AF-A0A519GVT1-F1
#
_cell.length_a   1.000
_cell.length_b   1.000
_cell.length_c   1.000
_cell.angle_alpha   90.00
_cell.angle_beta   90.00
_cell.angle_gamma   90.00
#
_symmetry.space_group_name_H-M   'P 1'
#
loop_
_entity.id
_entity.type
_entity.pdbx_description
1 polymer ?
#
loop_
_entity_poly.entity_id
_entity_poly.type
_entity_poly.pdbx_seq_one_letter_code
_entity_poly.pdbx_strand_id
1 'polypeptide(L)'
;MSRTLQLAEHLISRPSVTPDDAGCQQILGERLALLGFTMETIESGPADFRVTNLWAKRAAAPAGIAQAAIKTIAPEVQPKTLCFAGHTDVVPTGPVEQWTSHPFAPTHRDGKLYGRGACDMKTSLAAFVVAIEEFLAATPDPRLSLALLLTSDEEGPGVDGTVIVCNTLAARGEVVDYCIVGEPTAVERCGDMIKNGRRGTMSGKLTVKGVQGHIAYP
;
A
#
# COMPACT_ATOMS: atom_id res chain seq x y z
N MET A 1 -8.52 8.91 20.69
CA MET A 1 -7.64 8.47 19.58
C MET A 1 -8.51 7.75 18.55
N SER A 2 -8.43 8.08 17.26
CA SER A 2 -9.29 7.45 16.24
C SER A 2 -8.81 6.02 15.93
N ARG A 3 -9.71 5.17 15.40
CA ARG A 3 -9.35 3.81 14.94
C ARG A 3 -8.24 3.83 13.90
N THR A 4 -8.30 4.78 12.97
CA THR A 4 -7.28 4.99 11.94
C THR A 4 -5.92 5.30 12.56
N LEU A 5 -5.87 6.22 13.53
CA LEU A 5 -4.62 6.59 14.19
C LEU A 5 -4.03 5.41 14.96
N GLN A 6 -4.85 4.64 15.67
CA GLN A 6 -4.40 3.43 16.37
C GLN A 6 -3.79 2.38 15.43
N LEU A 7 -4.46 2.11 14.30
CA LEU A 7 -3.94 1.17 13.31
C LEU A 7 -2.67 1.70 12.64
N ALA A 8 -2.60 2.99 12.32
CA ALA A 8 -1.39 3.61 11.76
C ALA A 8 -0.19 3.47 12.70
N GLU A 9 -0.36 3.74 13.99
CA GLU A 9 0.71 3.57 14.99
C GLU A 9 1.16 2.11 15.10
N HIS A 10 0.22 1.16 15.07
CA HIS A 10 0.56 -0.26 15.09
C HIS A 10 1.40 -0.65 13.87
N LEU A 11 1.04 -0.19 12.68
CA LEU A 11 1.83 -0.42 11.47
C LEU A 11 3.20 0.26 11.55
N ILE A 12 3.27 1.52 12.00
CA ILE A 12 4.54 2.27 12.16
C ILE A 12 5.49 1.56 13.12
N SER A 13 4.95 0.90 14.15
CA SER A 13 5.76 0.12 15.10
C SER A 13 6.44 -1.11 14.49
N ARG A 14 6.07 -1.51 13.26
CA ARG A 14 6.70 -2.60 12.52
C ARG A 14 7.88 -2.07 11.69
N PRO A 15 9.11 -2.56 11.91
CA PRO A 15 10.29 -2.13 11.16
C PRO A 15 10.36 -2.81 9.77
N SER A 16 9.35 -2.59 8.94
CA SER A 16 9.18 -3.19 7.61
C SER A 16 10.10 -2.54 6.56
N VAL A 17 11.41 -2.57 6.77
CA VAL A 17 12.35 -2.02 5.79
C VAL A 17 12.37 -2.92 4.56
N THR A 18 12.25 -2.33 3.37
CA THR A 18 12.16 -3.05 2.10
C THR A 18 13.22 -4.16 1.98
N PRO A 19 12.85 -5.41 1.65
CA PRO A 19 11.51 -5.88 1.25
C PRO A 19 10.66 -6.50 2.39
N ASP A 20 11.09 -6.40 3.65
CA ASP A 20 10.43 -7.07 4.77
C ASP A 20 9.07 -6.42 5.08
N ASP A 21 7.99 -7.22 5.12
CA ASP A 21 6.66 -6.77 5.54
C ASP A 21 6.57 -6.53 7.06
N ALA A 22 7.43 -7.19 7.85
CA ALA A 22 7.42 -7.17 9.31
C ALA A 22 6.02 -7.42 9.94
N GLY A 23 5.18 -8.21 9.28
CA GLY A 23 3.82 -8.58 9.70
C GLY A 23 2.75 -7.51 9.49
N CYS A 24 3.03 -6.45 8.73
CA CYS A 24 2.05 -5.42 8.40
C CYS A 24 0.86 -5.99 7.61
N GLN A 25 1.12 -6.80 6.57
CA GLN A 25 0.07 -7.44 5.77
C GLN A 25 -0.78 -8.41 6.58
N GLN A 26 -0.19 -9.10 7.55
CA GLN A 26 -0.96 -9.95 8.47
C GLN A 26 -1.94 -9.12 9.31
N ILE A 27 -1.48 -8.01 9.92
CA ILE A 27 -2.34 -7.12 10.72
C ILE A 27 -3.52 -6.59 9.90
N LEU A 28 -3.25 -6.15 8.67
CA LEU A 28 -4.28 -5.63 7.77
C LEU A 28 -5.23 -6.75 7.32
N GLY A 29 -4.68 -7.91 6.98
CA GLY A 29 -5.42 -9.09 6.54
C GLY A 29 -6.35 -9.65 7.60
N GLU A 30 -5.93 -9.72 8.87
CA GLU A 30 -6.77 -10.16 9.98
C GLU A 30 -8.03 -9.31 10.14
N ARG A 31 -7.91 -7.99 9.95
CA ARG A 31 -9.06 -7.07 10.00
C ARG A 31 -9.99 -7.26 8.82
N LEU A 32 -9.45 -7.43 7.61
CA LEU A 32 -10.24 -7.65 6.39
C LEU A 32 -10.94 -9.01 6.38
N ALA A 33 -10.30 -10.06 6.92
CA ALA A 33 -10.88 -11.39 7.03
C ALA A 33 -12.20 -11.39 7.83
N LEU A 34 -12.28 -10.59 8.89
CA LEU A 34 -13.50 -10.41 9.68
C LEU A 34 -14.66 -9.80 8.88
N LEU A 35 -14.37 -9.14 7.75
CA LEU A 35 -15.36 -8.51 6.87
C LEU A 35 -15.74 -9.40 5.67
N GLY A 36 -15.23 -10.64 5.63
CA GLY A 36 -15.50 -11.59 4.55
C GLY A 36 -14.65 -11.37 3.30
N PHE A 37 -13.46 -10.78 3.43
CA PHE A 37 -12.48 -10.76 2.34
C PHE A 37 -11.82 -12.14 2.20
N THR A 38 -11.68 -12.58 0.96
CA THR A 38 -10.76 -13.67 0.60
C THR A 38 -9.37 -13.09 0.43
N MET A 39 -8.39 -13.73 1.04
CA MET A 39 -6.99 -13.29 1.04
C MET A 39 -6.14 -14.25 0.22
N GLU A 40 -5.26 -13.70 -0.61
CA GLU A 40 -4.27 -14.44 -1.38
C GLU A 40 -2.91 -13.76 -1.17
N THR A 41 -2.04 -14.42 -0.41
CA THR A 41 -0.64 -14.01 -0.26
C THR A 41 0.16 -14.52 -1.45
N ILE A 42 0.88 -13.62 -2.13
CA ILE A 42 1.74 -13.93 -3.26
C ILE A 42 3.17 -13.52 -2.90
N GLU A 43 4.03 -14.50 -2.72
CA GLU A 43 5.45 -14.27 -2.47
C GLU A 43 6.28 -14.46 -3.73
N SER A 44 7.22 -13.54 -3.95
CA SER A 44 8.09 -13.49 -5.13
C SER A 44 9.49 -13.00 -4.77
N GLY A 45 10.42 -13.10 -5.71
CA GLY A 45 11.83 -12.77 -5.48
C GLY A 45 12.67 -13.92 -4.90
N PRO A 46 14.00 -13.74 -4.91
CA PRO A 46 14.96 -14.70 -4.38
C PRO A 46 14.90 -14.80 -2.85
N ALA A 47 15.55 -15.82 -2.28
CA ALA A 47 15.48 -16.09 -0.84
C ALA A 47 16.06 -14.97 0.05
N ASP A 48 17.02 -14.20 -0.48
CA ASP A 48 17.67 -13.06 0.19
C ASP A 48 16.97 -11.72 -0.07
N PHE A 49 15.97 -11.68 -0.96
CA PHE A 49 15.13 -10.53 -1.24
C PHE A 49 13.70 -10.99 -1.53
N ARG A 50 13.05 -11.53 -0.49
CA ARG A 50 11.72 -12.11 -0.59
C ARG A 50 10.67 -11.03 -0.39
N VAL A 51 9.85 -10.79 -1.42
CA VAL A 51 8.76 -9.81 -1.38
C VAL A 51 7.46 -10.52 -1.05
N THR A 52 6.68 -9.96 -0.13
CA THR A 52 5.34 -10.42 0.23
C THR A 52 4.32 -9.47 -0.36
N ASN A 53 3.37 -10.01 -1.12
CA ASN A 53 2.24 -9.26 -1.64
C ASN A 53 0.93 -9.84 -1.12
N LEU A 54 -0.09 -8.99 -1.02
CA LEU A 54 -1.43 -9.37 -0.60
C LEU A 54 -2.46 -8.90 -1.61
N TRP A 55 -3.20 -9.86 -2.15
CA TRP A 55 -4.46 -9.59 -2.83
C TRP A 55 -5.62 -9.96 -1.91
N ALA A 56 -6.33 -8.95 -1.42
CA ALA A 56 -7.52 -9.12 -0.60
C ALA A 56 -8.74 -8.71 -1.43
N LYS A 57 -9.75 -9.57 -1.55
CA LYS A 57 -10.97 -9.22 -2.30
C LYS A 57 -12.23 -9.69 -1.58
N ARG A 58 -13.20 -8.79 -1.50
CA ARG A 58 -14.59 -9.09 -1.16
C ARG A 58 -15.46 -8.83 -2.37
N ALA A 59 -16.13 -9.87 -2.86
CA ALA A 59 -17.05 -9.74 -3.97
C ALA A 59 -18.28 -8.92 -3.58
N ALA A 60 -18.85 -8.21 -4.55
CA ALA A 60 -20.15 -7.57 -4.39
C ALA A 60 -21.23 -8.58 -4.00
N ALA A 61 -22.23 -8.12 -3.25
CA ALA A 61 -23.36 -8.95 -2.90
C ALA A 61 -24.21 -9.31 -4.15
N PRO A 62 -24.92 -10.46 -4.13
CA PRO A 62 -25.84 -10.84 -5.19
C PRO A 62 -26.94 -9.80 -5.41
N ALA A 63 -27.35 -9.59 -6.67
CA ALA A 63 -28.27 -8.51 -7.06
C ALA A 63 -29.60 -8.48 -6.27
N GLY A 64 -30.08 -9.63 -5.77
CA GLY A 64 -31.32 -9.72 -5.00
C GLY A 64 -31.24 -9.17 -3.57
N ILE A 65 -30.05 -8.99 -3.01
CA ILE A 65 -29.83 -8.45 -1.65
C ILE A 65 -28.93 -7.22 -1.63
N ALA A 66 -28.27 -6.91 -2.76
CA ALA A 66 -27.25 -5.88 -2.80
C ALA A 66 -27.84 -4.48 -2.62
N GLN A 67 -27.28 -3.71 -1.68
CA GLN A 67 -27.61 -2.30 -1.54
C GLN A 67 -26.82 -1.46 -2.55
N ALA A 68 -27.41 -0.35 -2.99
CA ALA A 68 -26.73 0.61 -3.84
C ALA A 68 -25.55 1.24 -3.07
N ALA A 69 -24.32 0.95 -3.50
CA ALA A 69 -23.11 1.53 -2.95
C ALA A 69 -22.80 2.91 -3.54
N ILE A 70 -23.16 3.12 -4.80
CA ILE A 70 -22.85 4.33 -5.57
C ILE A 70 -24.14 4.76 -6.27
N LYS A 71 -24.62 5.98 -5.97
CA LYS A 71 -25.87 6.53 -6.55
C LYS A 71 -25.83 6.67 -8.08
N THR A 72 -24.64 6.65 -8.67
CA THR A 72 -24.40 6.92 -10.10
C THR A 72 -24.09 5.67 -10.94
N ILE A 73 -23.94 4.48 -10.35
CA ILE A 73 -23.72 3.25 -11.13
C ILE A 73 -25.07 2.60 -11.44
N ALA A 74 -25.35 2.45 -12.74
CA ALA A 74 -26.60 1.85 -13.21
C ALA A 74 -26.74 0.39 -12.74
N PRO A 75 -27.95 -0.07 -12.35
CA PRO A 75 -28.21 -1.42 -11.86
C PRO A 75 -28.03 -2.55 -12.90
N GLU A 76 -27.72 -2.22 -14.15
CA GLU A 76 -27.72 -3.16 -15.28
C GLU A 76 -26.33 -3.82 -15.51
N VAL A 77 -25.27 -3.32 -14.85
CA VAL A 77 -23.87 -3.69 -15.14
C VAL A 77 -23.38 -4.77 -14.15
N GLN A 78 -22.46 -5.63 -14.62
CA GLN A 78 -21.66 -6.49 -13.73
C GLN A 78 -21.07 -5.64 -12.57
N PRO A 79 -21.02 -6.16 -11.33
CA PRO A 79 -20.49 -5.39 -10.22
C PRO A 79 -19.05 -4.94 -10.49
N LYS A 80 -18.80 -3.65 -10.26
CA LYS A 80 -17.48 -3.07 -10.42
C LYS A 80 -16.56 -3.42 -9.26
N THR A 81 -15.25 -3.44 -9.49
CA THR A 81 -14.23 -3.61 -8.46
C THR A 81 -13.51 -2.30 -8.20
N LEU A 82 -13.59 -1.80 -6.95
CA LEU A 82 -12.75 -0.73 -6.44
C LEU A 82 -11.58 -1.34 -5.65
N CYS A 83 -10.37 -1.10 -6.12
CA CYS A 83 -9.14 -1.51 -5.46
C CYS A 83 -8.49 -0.33 -4.73
N PHE A 84 -8.04 -0.58 -3.50
CA PHE A 84 -7.09 0.29 -2.80
C PHE A 84 -5.69 -0.32 -2.90
N ALA A 85 -4.75 0.40 -3.51
CA ALA A 85 -3.38 -0.05 -3.67
C ALA A 85 -2.43 0.74 -2.75
N GLY A 86 -1.45 0.04 -2.21
CA GLY A 86 -0.42 0.65 -1.39
C GLY A 86 0.71 -0.30 -1.03
N HIS A 87 1.66 0.18 -0.24
CA HIS A 87 2.83 -0.59 0.14
C HIS A 87 3.09 -0.49 1.65
N THR A 88 3.63 -1.58 2.20
CA THR A 88 3.87 -1.77 3.64
C THR A 88 5.31 -1.52 4.03
N ASP A 89 6.21 -1.67 3.07
CA ASP A 89 7.62 -1.42 3.23
C ASP A 89 7.91 0.07 3.39
N VAL A 90 9.07 0.35 3.95
CA VAL A 90 9.56 1.70 4.17
C VAL A 90 11.04 1.77 3.84
N VAL A 91 11.49 2.93 3.35
CA VAL A 91 12.92 3.17 3.16
C VAL A 91 13.72 3.04 4.48
N PRO A 92 15.03 2.78 4.39
CA PRO A 92 15.92 2.80 5.54
C PRO A 92 15.76 4.05 6.41
N THR A 93 15.94 3.90 7.72
CA THR A 93 15.78 5.00 8.68
C THR A 93 16.90 6.04 8.56
N GLY A 94 18.02 5.67 7.95
CA GLY A 94 19.28 6.36 8.18
C GLY A 94 19.75 6.20 9.63
N PRO A 95 20.68 7.05 10.09
CA PRO A 95 21.21 6.95 11.44
C PRO A 95 20.15 7.28 12.50
N VAL A 96 19.89 6.33 13.40
CA VAL A 96 18.80 6.41 14.39
C VAL A 96 19.01 7.57 15.36
N GLU A 97 20.25 7.89 15.69
CA GLU A 97 20.63 8.98 16.58
C GLU A 97 20.29 10.38 16.05
N GLN A 98 20.04 10.52 14.74
CA GLN A 98 19.58 11.77 14.14
C GLN A 98 18.07 11.97 14.27
N TRP A 99 17.34 10.94 14.71
CA TRP A 99 15.91 11.06 14.98
C TRP A 99 15.66 11.59 16.39
N THR A 100 14.72 12.54 16.52
CA THR A 100 14.30 13.04 17.83
C THR A 100 13.53 11.99 18.65
N SER A 101 12.90 11.03 17.99
CA SER A 101 12.20 9.88 18.57
C SER A 101 12.52 8.66 17.71
N HIS A 102 12.67 7.48 18.32
CA HIS A 102 13.02 6.26 17.57
C HIS A 102 12.08 6.07 16.35
N PRO A 103 12.59 5.78 15.15
CA PRO A 103 11.81 5.82 13.90
C PRO A 103 10.62 4.86 13.88
N PHE A 104 10.72 3.73 14.59
CA PHE A 104 9.63 2.75 14.74
C PHE A 104 8.93 2.84 16.11
N ALA A 105 9.10 3.94 16.84
CA ALA A 105 8.31 4.26 18.01
C ALA A 105 7.35 5.41 17.65
N PRO A 106 6.10 5.12 17.24
CA PRO A 106 5.14 6.16 16.87
C PRO A 106 4.99 7.18 18.00
N THR A 107 5.30 8.44 17.70
CA THR A 107 5.41 9.49 18.72
C THR A 107 4.59 10.71 18.34
N HIS A 108 3.80 11.21 19.27
CA HIS A 108 3.02 12.44 19.11
C HIS A 108 3.83 13.65 19.56
N ARG A 109 3.93 14.66 18.71
CA ARG A 109 4.55 15.95 19.06
C ARG A 109 3.92 17.06 18.22
N ASP A 110 3.57 18.18 18.86
CA ASP A 110 3.01 19.38 18.20
C ASP A 110 1.85 19.09 17.23
N GLY A 111 0.95 18.18 17.63
CA GLY A 111 -0.21 17.79 16.82
C GLY A 111 0.11 16.89 15.62
N LYS A 112 1.32 16.34 15.53
CA LYS A 112 1.78 15.46 14.45
C LYS A 112 2.19 14.09 14.98
N LEU A 113 1.98 13.07 14.15
CA LEU A 113 2.49 11.73 14.35
C LEU A 113 3.84 11.57 13.65
N TYR A 114 4.87 11.22 14.42
CA TYR A 114 6.21 10.96 13.93
C TYR A 114 6.51 9.46 13.92
N GLY A 115 7.13 9.01 12.84
CA GLY A 115 7.62 7.65 12.66
C GLY A 115 7.93 7.38 11.19
N ARG A 116 8.86 6.46 10.92
CA ARG A 116 9.11 5.98 9.55
C ARG A 116 7.85 5.27 9.06
N GLY A 117 7.37 5.68 7.89
CA GLY A 117 6.11 5.18 7.33
C GLY A 117 4.87 6.00 7.69
N ALA A 118 4.97 7.01 8.58
CA ALA A 118 3.82 7.78 9.01
C ALA A 118 3.14 8.55 7.87
N CYS A 119 3.92 9.20 7.01
CA CYS A 119 3.39 9.83 5.79
C CYS A 119 3.32 8.82 4.63
N ASP A 120 4.30 7.94 4.53
CA ASP A 120 4.58 7.14 3.34
C ASP A 120 4.73 5.65 3.64
N MET A 121 3.68 4.84 3.55
CA MET A 121 2.27 5.25 3.40
C MET A 121 1.34 4.54 4.40
N LYS A 122 1.87 4.14 5.56
CA LYS A 122 1.16 3.32 6.56
C LYS A 122 -0.10 3.98 7.12
N THR A 123 -0.13 5.31 7.22
CA THR A 123 -1.36 6.03 7.62
C THR A 123 -2.45 5.89 6.57
N SER A 124 -2.12 5.91 5.28
CA SER A 124 -3.07 5.67 4.20
C SER A 124 -3.59 4.23 4.22
N LEU A 125 -2.74 3.23 4.49
CA LEU A 125 -3.17 1.84 4.66
C LEU A 125 -4.18 1.70 5.80
N ALA A 126 -3.89 2.33 6.94
CA ALA A 126 -4.80 2.35 8.08
C ALA A 126 -6.12 3.04 7.74
N ALA A 127 -6.08 4.14 6.98
CA ALA A 127 -7.26 4.85 6.53
C ALA A 127 -8.11 4.01 5.57
N PHE A 128 -7.50 3.26 4.66
CA PHE A 128 -8.21 2.35 3.75
C PHE A 128 -8.96 1.27 4.50
N VAL A 129 -8.31 0.55 5.41
CA VAL A 129 -8.95 -0.54 6.16
C VAL A 129 -10.08 0.00 7.04
N VAL A 130 -9.87 1.10 7.76
CA VAL A 130 -10.92 1.69 8.60
C VAL A 130 -12.08 2.25 7.76
N ALA A 131 -11.80 2.84 6.60
CA ALA A 131 -12.85 3.29 5.68
C ALA A 131 -13.69 2.13 5.15
N ILE A 132 -13.07 0.98 4.84
CA ILE A 132 -13.77 -0.24 4.44
C ILE A 132 -14.63 -0.78 5.59
N GLU A 133 -14.09 -0.84 6.80
CA GLU A 133 -14.84 -1.24 8.00
C GLU A 133 -16.08 -0.36 8.21
N GLU A 134 -15.91 0.97 8.13
CA GLU A 134 -17.00 1.94 8.29
C GLU A 134 -18.02 1.84 7.15
N PHE A 135 -17.55 1.70 5.93
CA PHE A 135 -18.41 1.55 4.76
C PHE A 135 -19.25 0.28 4.84
N LEU A 136 -18.65 -0.87 5.18
CA LEU A 136 -19.37 -2.13 5.30
C LEU A 136 -20.28 -2.17 6.53
N ALA A 137 -19.97 -1.44 7.60
CA ALA A 137 -20.90 -1.28 8.71
C ALA A 137 -22.15 -0.48 8.30
N ALA A 138 -21.99 0.54 7.45
CA ALA A 138 -23.10 1.36 6.95
C ALA A 138 -23.83 0.72 5.75
N THR A 139 -23.16 -0.11 4.96
CA THR A 139 -23.67 -0.79 3.76
C THR A 139 -23.13 -2.23 3.74
N PRO A 140 -23.76 -3.17 4.48
CA PRO A 140 -23.23 -4.53 4.68
C PRO A 140 -23.07 -5.36 3.40
N ASP A 141 -23.96 -5.16 2.43
CA ASP A 141 -24.06 -5.93 1.20
C ASP A 141 -23.98 -5.01 -0.03
N PRO A 142 -22.87 -4.27 -0.21
CA PRO A 142 -22.75 -3.32 -1.30
C PRO A 142 -22.73 -4.05 -2.65
N ARG A 143 -23.38 -3.46 -3.64
CA ARG A 143 -23.24 -3.86 -5.06
C ARG A 143 -21.91 -3.37 -5.66
N LEU A 144 -20.82 -3.50 -4.92
CA LEU A 144 -19.46 -3.07 -5.27
C LEU A 144 -18.48 -4.08 -4.68
N SER A 145 -17.62 -4.64 -5.52
CA SER A 145 -16.51 -5.46 -5.05
C SER A 145 -15.43 -4.53 -4.50
N LEU A 146 -14.88 -4.86 -3.34
CA LEU A 146 -13.80 -4.12 -2.70
C LEU A 146 -12.55 -4.98 -2.73
N ALA A 147 -11.42 -4.37 -3.07
CA ALA A 147 -10.14 -5.05 -3.05
C ALA A 147 -9.06 -4.20 -2.38
N LEU A 148 -8.06 -4.86 -1.81
CA LEU A 148 -6.77 -4.27 -1.50
C LEU A 148 -5.67 -5.02 -2.23
N LEU A 149 -4.74 -4.28 -2.80
CA LEU A 149 -3.50 -4.78 -3.36
C LEU A 149 -2.34 -4.16 -2.58
N LEU A 150 -1.66 -4.96 -1.78
CA LEU A 150 -0.52 -4.51 -0.98
C LEU A 150 0.76 -5.20 -1.41
N THR A 151 1.88 -4.48 -1.34
CA THR A 151 3.23 -5.01 -1.57
C THR A 151 4.17 -4.63 -0.43
N SER A 152 5.25 -5.38 -0.26
CA SER A 152 6.37 -5.05 0.62
C SER A 152 7.62 -4.62 -0.16
N ASP A 153 7.49 -4.27 -1.44
CA ASP A 153 8.58 -3.72 -2.26
C ASP A 153 8.04 -2.71 -3.29
N GLU A 154 7.77 -1.49 -2.82
CA GLU A 154 7.54 -0.34 -3.71
C GLU A 154 8.80 0.55 -3.76
N GLU A 155 9.43 0.75 -2.61
CA GLU A 155 10.56 1.68 -2.44
C GLU A 155 11.91 1.08 -2.92
N GLY A 156 11.93 -0.23 -3.17
CA GLY A 156 13.09 -0.97 -3.63
C GLY A 156 13.10 -1.17 -5.15
N PRO A 157 13.55 -2.34 -5.65
CA PRO A 157 13.55 -2.63 -7.07
C PRO A 157 12.15 -2.67 -7.70
N GLY A 158 11.12 -3.06 -6.94
CA GLY A 158 9.73 -3.10 -7.39
C GLY A 158 9.42 -4.14 -8.48
N VAL A 159 10.34 -5.07 -8.73
CA VAL A 159 10.23 -6.09 -9.80
C VAL A 159 9.50 -7.35 -9.36
N ASP A 160 9.45 -7.60 -8.06
CA ASP A 160 8.78 -8.74 -7.43
C ASP A 160 7.53 -8.31 -6.61
N GLY A 161 7.20 -7.03 -6.64
CA GLY A 161 6.06 -6.45 -5.92
C GLY A 161 4.75 -6.45 -6.71
N THR A 162 4.08 -5.30 -6.72
CA THR A 162 2.79 -5.07 -7.39
C THR A 162 2.72 -5.58 -8.83
N VAL A 163 3.82 -5.52 -9.59
CA VAL A 163 3.85 -6.01 -10.98
C VAL A 163 3.53 -7.50 -11.10
N ILE A 164 3.99 -8.33 -10.15
CA ILE A 164 3.72 -9.77 -10.12
C ILE A 164 2.24 -10.03 -9.83
N VAL A 165 1.65 -9.27 -8.91
CA VAL A 165 0.22 -9.35 -8.61
C VAL A 165 -0.59 -8.96 -9.85
N CYS A 166 -0.29 -7.82 -10.47
CA CYS A 166 -0.97 -7.36 -11.68
C CYS A 166 -0.93 -8.40 -12.80
N ASN A 167 0.24 -9.01 -13.06
CA ASN A 167 0.38 -10.06 -14.06
C ASN A 167 -0.43 -11.31 -13.71
N THR A 168 -0.44 -11.71 -12.43
CA THR A 168 -1.19 -12.87 -11.93
C THR A 168 -2.70 -12.66 -12.06
N LEU A 169 -3.19 -11.46 -11.71
CA LEU A 169 -4.59 -11.06 -11.85
C LEU A 169 -5.01 -11.02 -13.33
N ALA A 170 -4.20 -10.43 -14.19
CA ALA A 170 -4.45 -10.38 -15.63
C ALA A 170 -4.50 -11.77 -16.26
N ALA A 171 -3.59 -12.68 -15.88
CA ALA A 171 -3.54 -14.04 -16.40
C ALA A 171 -4.81 -14.86 -16.12
N ARG A 172 -5.53 -14.56 -15.03
CA ARG A 172 -6.81 -15.19 -14.68
C ARG A 172 -8.05 -14.37 -15.04
N GLY A 173 -7.88 -13.28 -15.80
CA GLY A 173 -8.98 -12.42 -16.25
C GLY A 173 -9.65 -11.63 -15.11
N GLU A 174 -8.95 -11.38 -14.01
CA GLU A 174 -9.46 -10.54 -12.93
C GLU A 174 -9.52 -9.07 -13.39
N VAL A 175 -10.64 -8.40 -13.13
CA VAL A 175 -10.90 -7.04 -13.60
C VAL A 175 -10.98 -6.09 -12.40
N VAL A 176 -10.10 -5.08 -12.42
CA VAL A 176 -10.11 -3.94 -11.49
C VAL A 176 -10.57 -2.72 -12.27
N ASP A 177 -11.78 -2.23 -11.99
CA ASP A 177 -12.36 -1.10 -12.70
C ASP A 177 -11.82 0.25 -12.21
N TYR A 178 -11.55 0.35 -10.92
CA TYR A 178 -11.06 1.55 -10.25
C TYR A 178 -9.93 1.21 -9.30
N CYS A 179 -8.90 2.05 -9.25
CA CYS A 179 -7.80 1.91 -8.31
C CYS A 179 -7.50 3.25 -7.64
N ILE A 180 -7.51 3.26 -6.31
CA ILE A 180 -7.04 4.38 -5.48
C ILE A 180 -5.70 3.98 -4.91
N VAL A 181 -4.64 4.69 -5.31
CA VAL A 181 -3.29 4.51 -4.73
C VAL A 181 -3.13 5.49 -3.56
N GLY A 182 -2.75 4.98 -2.39
CA GLY A 182 -2.71 5.77 -1.14
C GLY A 182 -1.44 6.59 -0.91
N GLU A 183 -0.61 6.76 -1.93
CA GLU A 183 0.57 7.61 -1.90
C GLU A 183 0.27 9.02 -1.35
N PRO A 184 1.17 9.65 -0.58
CA PRO A 184 0.97 11.02 -0.12
C PRO A 184 0.99 12.00 -1.31
N THR A 185 -0.19 12.44 -1.74
CA THR A 185 -0.34 13.34 -2.89
C THR A 185 -0.38 14.82 -2.53
N ALA A 186 -0.75 15.13 -1.28
CA ALA A 186 -1.03 16.47 -0.81
C ALA A 186 0.21 17.37 -0.78
N VAL A 187 0.01 18.67 -0.97
CA VAL A 187 1.10 19.66 -0.92
C VAL A 187 1.09 20.42 0.40
N GLU A 188 -0.04 21.03 0.75
CA GLU A 188 -0.21 21.84 1.96
C GLU A 188 -1.17 21.17 2.95
N ARG A 189 -2.27 20.61 2.45
CA ARG A 189 -3.33 19.99 3.26
C ARG A 189 -3.90 18.75 2.59
N CYS A 190 -4.30 17.78 3.40
CA CYS A 190 -4.93 16.56 2.90
C CYS A 190 -6.10 16.89 1.95
N GLY A 191 -6.07 16.31 0.74
CA GLY A 191 -7.10 16.49 -0.28
C GLY A 191 -6.93 17.70 -1.21
N ASP A 192 -5.87 18.51 -1.07
CA ASP A 192 -5.62 19.62 -2.00
C ASP A 192 -5.13 19.19 -3.39
N MET A 193 -4.65 17.94 -3.52
CA MET A 193 -4.11 17.41 -4.76
C MET A 193 -4.40 15.92 -4.89
N ILE A 194 -4.82 15.53 -6.09
CA ILE A 194 -4.94 14.14 -6.53
C ILE A 194 -4.01 13.95 -7.73
N LYS A 195 -3.30 12.83 -7.79
CA LYS A 195 -2.48 12.46 -8.95
C LYS A 195 -3.28 11.53 -9.85
N ASN A 196 -3.68 12.01 -11.02
CA ASN A 196 -4.39 11.22 -12.04
C ASN A 196 -3.45 10.61 -13.10
N GLY A 197 -2.14 10.77 -12.93
CA GLY A 197 -1.11 10.25 -13.80
C GLY A 197 0.28 10.52 -13.23
N ARG A 198 1.27 9.80 -13.75
CA ARG A 198 2.69 9.96 -13.42
C ARG A 198 3.49 10.03 -14.73
N ARG A 199 4.65 10.70 -14.68
CA ARG A 199 5.64 10.65 -15.76
C ARG A 199 6.34 9.29 -15.75
N GLY A 200 6.92 8.89 -16.89
CA GLY A 200 7.88 7.78 -16.91
C GLY A 200 9.22 8.19 -16.28
N THR A 201 9.96 7.20 -15.78
CA THR A 201 11.31 7.37 -15.22
C THR A 201 12.27 6.45 -15.96
N MET A 202 13.49 6.93 -16.25
CA MET A 202 14.57 6.17 -16.84
C MET A 202 15.88 6.54 -16.16
N SER A 203 16.62 5.53 -15.69
CA SER A 203 17.92 5.70 -15.03
C SER A 203 19.01 4.99 -15.84
N GLY A 204 20.19 5.61 -15.94
CA GLY A 204 21.33 5.06 -16.68
C GLY A 204 22.59 5.05 -15.82
N LYS A 205 23.35 3.94 -15.87
CA LYS A 205 24.64 3.79 -15.18
C LYS A 205 25.78 3.87 -16.20
N LEU A 206 26.54 4.97 -16.18
CA LEU A 206 27.72 5.16 -17.03
C LEU A 206 28.98 4.73 -16.27
N THR A 207 29.78 3.86 -16.89
CA THR A 207 31.12 3.53 -16.38
C THR A 207 32.16 4.04 -17.38
N VAL A 208 32.99 5.00 -16.95
CA VAL A 208 34.14 5.48 -17.73
C VAL A 208 35.37 4.68 -17.31
N LYS A 209 35.95 3.94 -18.25
CA LYS A 209 37.14 3.12 -18.01
C LYS A 209 38.40 3.95 -18.29
N GLY A 210 39.20 4.20 -17.28
CA GLY A 210 40.54 4.77 -17.39
C GLY A 210 41.62 3.77 -17.01
N VAL A 211 42.86 4.25 -16.89
CA VAL A 211 43.98 3.48 -16.32
C VAL A 211 44.30 4.10 -14.96
N GLN A 212 44.32 3.28 -13.91
CA GLN A 212 44.73 3.74 -12.58
C GLN A 212 46.23 4.08 -12.61
N GLY A 213 46.58 5.31 -12.25
CA GLY A 213 47.96 5.79 -12.18
C GLY A 213 48.33 6.28 -10.79
N HIS A 214 49.60 6.63 -10.61
CA HIS A 214 50.06 7.36 -9.44
C HIS A 214 49.90 8.86 -9.72
N ILE A 215 49.44 9.66 -8.76
CA ILE A 215 49.21 11.11 -9.02
C ILE A 215 50.46 11.85 -9.50
N ALA A 216 51.65 11.36 -9.15
CA ALA A 216 52.94 11.90 -9.61
C ALA A 216 53.40 11.37 -10.99
N TYR A 217 52.76 10.34 -11.55
CA TYR A 217 53.13 9.67 -12.80
C TYR A 217 51.85 9.40 -13.64
N PRO A 218 51.35 10.42 -14.36
CA PRO A 218 50.09 10.34 -15.11
C PRO A 218 50.17 9.42 -16.34
#